data_AF-A0A183EPE5-F1
#
_entry.id   AF-A0A183EPE5-F1
#
_cell.length_a   1.000
_cell.length_b   1.000
_cell.length_c   1.000
_cell.angle_alpha   90.00
_cell.angle_beta   90.00
_cell.angle_gamma   90.00
#
_symmetry.space_group_name_H-M   'P 1'
#
loop_
_entity.id
_entity.type
_entity.pdbx_description
1 polymer ?
#
loop_
_entity_poly.entity_id
_entity_poly.type
_entity_poly.pdbx_seq_one_letter_code
_entity_poly.pdbx_strand_id
1 'polypeptide(L)'
;MIDKMLHRFYNFRRCNERAIFIPSTIIVQGQLISCPEIVHKSKPCPQAYQGVDLSVINDLAITFYYDIEPVPLLRTDLPEFLYRADVPSEVTVSADGSVDGVLFWFKSVYGKYSYSAYEHSTYARCAVFLFDKSRKMST
;
A
#
# COMPACT_ATOMS: atom_id res chain seq x y z
N MET A 1 -7.88 15.52 -8.56
CA MET A 1 -7.24 16.82 -8.17
C MET A 1 -5.70 16.70 -8.12
N ILE A 2 -5.18 15.57 -7.63
CA ILE A 2 -3.74 15.27 -7.50
C ILE A 2 -2.99 15.27 -8.84
N ASP A 3 -3.58 14.74 -9.92
CA ASP A 3 -2.93 14.68 -11.23
C ASP A 3 -2.54 16.05 -11.78
N LYS A 4 -3.43 17.03 -11.62
CA LYS A 4 -3.17 18.42 -12.05
C LYS A 4 -2.03 19.04 -11.26
N MET A 5 -1.86 18.67 -9.98
CA MET A 5 -0.74 19.14 -9.17
C MET A 5 0.58 18.48 -9.57
N LEU A 6 0.61 17.16 -9.74
CA LEU A 6 1.82 16.44 -10.12
C LEU A 6 2.31 16.86 -11.51
N HIS A 7 1.40 17.08 -12.45
CA HIS A 7 1.76 17.66 -13.76
C HIS A 7 2.36 19.07 -13.64
N ARG A 8 1.81 19.93 -12.76
CA ARG A 8 2.36 21.26 -12.50
C ARG A 8 3.77 21.18 -11.91
N PHE A 9 4.00 20.29 -10.95
CA PHE A 9 5.33 20.07 -10.36
C PHE A 9 6.35 19.58 -11.41
N TYR A 10 5.96 18.60 -12.22
CA TYR A 10 6.80 18.08 -13.30
C TYR A 10 7.18 19.17 -14.31
N ASN A 11 6.21 19.96 -14.76
CA ASN A 11 6.45 21.06 -15.70
C ASN A 11 7.30 22.17 -15.06
N PHE A 12 7.05 22.54 -13.80
CA PHE A 12 7.85 23.53 -13.09
C PHE A 12 9.32 23.10 -12.97
N ARG A 13 9.59 21.82 -12.65
CA ARG A 13 10.95 21.27 -12.63
C ARG A 13 11.64 21.36 -13.98
N ARG A 14 10.92 21.09 -15.08
CA ARG A 14 11.47 21.21 -16.44
C ARG A 14 11.85 22.64 -16.80
N CYS A 15 11.12 23.63 -16.30
CA CYS A 15 11.38 25.04 -16.60
C CYS A 15 12.33 25.71 -15.60
N ASN A 16 12.66 25.06 -14.48
CA ASN A 16 13.50 25.63 -13.44
C ASN A 16 14.44 24.57 -12.83
N GLU A 17 15.60 24.39 -13.46
CA GLU A 17 16.60 23.39 -13.07
C GLU A 17 17.22 23.64 -11.68
N ARG A 18 17.16 24.88 -11.19
CA ARG A 18 17.66 25.26 -9.86
C ARG A 18 16.60 25.13 -8.76
N ALA A 19 15.36 24.77 -9.11
CA ALA A 19 14.31 24.60 -8.13
C ALA A 19 14.61 23.40 -7.22
N ILE A 20 14.55 23.66 -5.91
CA ILE A 20 14.68 22.64 -4.89
C ILE A 20 13.30 22.03 -4.62
N PHE A 21 13.20 20.71 -4.69
CA PHE A 21 12.00 19.96 -4.33
C PHE A 21 12.27 19.13 -3.08
N ILE A 22 11.38 19.26 -2.10
CA ILE A 22 11.41 18.49 -0.86
C ILE A 22 10.08 17.70 -0.76
N PRO A 23 10.12 16.36 -0.71
CA PRO A 23 11.32 15.53 -0.84
C PRO A 23 11.90 15.53 -2.27
N SER A 24 13.19 15.29 -2.40
CA SER A 24 13.83 15.14 -3.72
C SER A 24 13.58 13.74 -4.30
N THR A 25 13.37 12.76 -3.42
CA THR A 25 13.14 11.36 -3.79
C THR A 25 12.09 10.75 -2.88
N ILE A 26 11.17 9.97 -3.47
CA ILE A 26 10.26 9.09 -2.75
C ILE A 26 10.62 7.66 -3.14
N ILE A 27 10.86 6.82 -2.14
CA ILE A 27 11.16 5.39 -2.28
C ILE A 27 9.98 4.64 -1.70
N VAL A 28 9.37 3.75 -2.47
CA VAL A 28 8.33 2.83 -1.96
C VAL A 28 8.99 1.51 -1.63
N GLN A 29 8.73 1.00 -0.44
CA GLN A 29 9.22 -0.29 0.03
C GLN A 29 8.04 -1.22 0.31
N GLY A 30 8.25 -2.51 0.09
CA GLY A 30 7.25 -3.54 0.33
C GLY A 30 7.86 -4.73 1.06
N GLN A 31 7.07 -5.35 1.94
CA GLN A 31 7.44 -6.55 2.69
C GLN A 31 6.28 -7.55 2.65
N LEU A 32 6.59 -8.83 2.40
CA LEU A 32 5.62 -9.90 2.57
C LEU A 32 5.32 -10.10 4.05
N ILE A 33 4.05 -10.17 4.41
CA ILE A 33 3.61 -10.32 5.80
C ILE A 33 2.73 -11.54 6.00
N SER A 34 2.86 -12.14 7.19
CA SER A 34 1.93 -13.11 7.76
C SER A 34 1.14 -12.41 8.85
N CYS A 35 -0.17 -12.31 8.70
CA CYS A 35 -1.06 -11.61 9.61
C CYS A 35 -2.41 -12.34 9.75
N PRO A 36 -2.41 -13.60 10.24
CA PRO A 36 -3.59 -14.46 10.25
C PRO A 36 -4.74 -13.87 11.06
N GLU A 37 -4.46 -13.10 12.13
CA GLU A 37 -5.50 -12.42 12.90
C GLU A 37 -6.22 -11.33 12.10
N ILE A 38 -5.48 -10.55 11.32
CA ILE A 38 -6.06 -9.52 10.44
C ILE A 38 -6.89 -10.21 9.36
N VAL A 39 -6.37 -11.28 8.73
CA VAL A 39 -7.12 -12.06 7.73
C VAL A 39 -8.41 -12.65 8.30
N HIS A 40 -8.33 -13.24 9.49
CA HIS A 40 -9.49 -13.87 10.12
C HIS A 40 -10.59 -12.87 10.47
N LYS A 41 -10.20 -11.68 10.94
CA LYS A 41 -11.17 -10.62 11.29
C LYS A 41 -11.62 -9.79 10.10
N SER A 42 -10.83 -9.73 9.03
CA SER A 42 -11.15 -8.97 7.81
C SER A 42 -12.14 -9.68 6.90
N LYS A 43 -12.21 -11.01 6.95
CA LYS A 43 -13.07 -11.80 6.06
C LYS A 43 -14.21 -12.44 6.86
N PRO A 44 -15.48 -12.29 6.44
CA PRO A 44 -16.58 -12.95 7.13
C PRO A 44 -16.43 -14.47 7.05
N CYS A 45 -16.72 -15.17 8.15
CA CYS A 45 -16.75 -16.62 8.20
C CYS A 45 -18.05 -17.13 7.57
N PRO A 46 -18.05 -17.71 6.35
CA PRO A 46 -19.29 -18.00 5.63
C PRO A 46 -20.15 -19.05 6.33
N GLN A 47 -19.52 -19.93 7.11
CA GLN A 47 -20.16 -21.01 7.85
C GLN A 47 -20.94 -20.50 9.07
N ALA A 48 -20.52 -19.37 9.66
CA ALA A 48 -21.18 -18.78 10.82
C ALA A 48 -22.48 -18.03 10.47
N TYR A 49 -22.73 -17.75 9.19
CA TYR A 49 -23.82 -16.90 8.71
C TYR A 49 -24.61 -17.57 7.58
N GLN A 50 -24.90 -18.87 7.72
CA GLN A 50 -25.74 -19.59 6.75
C GLN A 50 -27.11 -18.90 6.60
N GLY A 51 -27.45 -18.54 5.36
CA GLY A 51 -28.72 -17.88 5.01
C GLY A 51 -28.70 -16.35 4.97
N VAL A 52 -27.56 -15.71 5.25
CA VAL A 52 -27.37 -14.26 5.10
C VAL A 52 -26.59 -13.97 3.82
N ASP A 53 -27.01 -12.98 3.04
CA ASP A 53 -26.24 -12.50 1.89
C ASP A 53 -24.99 -11.75 2.38
N LEU A 54 -23.86 -12.46 2.39
CA LEU A 54 -22.57 -11.96 2.85
C LEU A 54 -21.88 -11.04 1.85
N SER A 55 -22.42 -10.85 0.65
CA SER A 55 -21.83 -9.95 -0.36
C SER A 55 -21.70 -8.50 0.14
N VAL A 56 -22.57 -8.09 1.08
CA VAL A 56 -22.58 -6.75 1.67
C VAL A 56 -21.62 -6.60 2.88
N ILE A 57 -21.21 -7.70 3.51
CA ILE A 57 -20.47 -7.70 4.79
C ILE A 57 -18.95 -7.84 4.60
N ASN A 58 -18.49 -8.28 3.43
CA ASN A 58 -17.07 -8.51 3.15
C ASN A 58 -16.18 -7.28 3.43
N ASP A 59 -16.71 -6.05 3.34
CA ASP A 59 -15.92 -4.82 3.46
C ASP A 59 -16.03 -4.12 4.83
N LEU A 60 -16.92 -4.57 5.73
CA LEU A 60 -17.27 -3.85 6.97
C LEU A 60 -16.31 -4.09 8.15
N ALA A 61 -15.64 -5.25 8.20
CA ALA A 61 -14.85 -5.63 9.37
C ALA A 61 -13.42 -5.03 9.38
N ILE A 62 -12.89 -4.67 8.21
CA ILE A 62 -11.50 -4.19 8.05
C ILE A 62 -11.31 -2.78 8.63
N THR A 63 -12.22 -1.87 8.27
CA THR A 63 -12.21 -0.46 8.71
C THR A 63 -12.39 -0.33 10.22
N PHE A 64 -13.30 -1.12 10.79
CA PHE A 64 -13.70 -0.98 12.19
C PHE A 64 -12.63 -1.43 13.19
N TYR A 65 -11.91 -2.52 12.90
CA TYR A 65 -10.97 -3.09 13.88
C TYR A 65 -9.52 -2.61 13.74
N TYR A 66 -9.10 -2.22 12.54
CA TYR A 66 -7.69 -1.94 12.26
C TYR A 66 -7.45 -0.52 11.72
N ASP A 67 -8.49 0.31 11.60
CA ASP A 67 -8.41 1.66 11.01
C ASP A 67 -7.74 1.62 9.62
N ILE A 68 -8.06 0.55 8.88
CA ILE A 68 -7.61 0.31 7.51
C ILE A 68 -8.71 0.81 6.60
N GLU A 69 -8.45 1.90 5.88
CA GLU A 69 -9.35 2.42 4.86
C GLU A 69 -9.24 1.56 3.58
N PRO A 70 -10.33 0.92 3.11
CA PRO A 70 -10.33 0.19 1.86
C PRO A 70 -10.24 1.21 0.72
N VAL A 71 -9.12 1.19 0.01
CA VAL A 71 -8.92 2.06 -1.15
C VAL A 71 -9.30 1.27 -2.41
N PRO A 72 -10.37 1.64 -3.13
CA PRO A 72 -10.70 0.99 -4.39
C PRO A 72 -9.59 1.26 -5.41
N LEU A 73 -9.05 0.21 -6.01
CA LEU A 73 -8.01 0.29 -7.05
C LEU A 73 -8.62 0.70 -8.41
N LEU A 74 -9.39 1.79 -8.46
CA LEU A 74 -9.92 2.32 -9.70
C LEU A 74 -8.78 3.01 -10.48
N ARG A 75 -8.56 2.56 -11.71
CA ARG A 75 -7.51 3.08 -12.62
C ARG A 75 -7.70 4.54 -13.03
N THR A 76 -8.79 5.18 -12.65
CA THR A 76 -9.13 6.54 -13.05
C THR A 76 -8.63 7.61 -12.07
N ASP A 77 -8.18 7.20 -10.88
CA ASP A 77 -7.93 8.14 -9.78
C ASP A 77 -6.45 8.45 -9.56
N LEU A 78 -5.54 7.71 -10.22
CA LEU A 78 -4.10 7.98 -10.17
C LEU A 78 -3.61 8.58 -11.51
N PRO A 79 -2.54 9.38 -11.47
CA PRO A 79 -1.95 9.94 -12.69
C PRO A 79 -1.46 8.85 -13.65
N GLU A 80 -1.65 9.07 -14.94
CA GLU A 80 -1.27 8.12 -15.99
C GLU A 80 0.20 7.67 -15.93
N PHE A 81 1.11 8.56 -15.50
CA PHE A 81 2.53 8.24 -15.40
C PHE A 81 2.84 7.17 -14.34
N LEU A 82 1.99 7.01 -13.32
CA LEU A 82 2.16 5.94 -12.33
C LEU A 82 1.80 4.57 -12.93
N TYR A 83 0.88 4.52 -13.89
CA TYR A 83 0.51 3.29 -14.59
C TYR A 83 1.51 2.89 -15.68
N ARG A 84 2.31 3.84 -16.19
CA ARG A 84 3.36 3.56 -17.19
C ARG A 84 4.61 2.91 -16.58
N ALA A 85 4.70 2.83 -15.26
CA ALA A 85 5.75 2.13 -14.55
C ALA A 85 5.34 0.66 -14.35
N ASP A 86 5.22 -0.11 -15.44
CA ASP A 86 5.17 -1.59 -15.36
C ASP A 86 6.58 -2.09 -15.00
N VAL A 87 6.97 -1.86 -13.74
CA VAL A 87 8.24 -2.30 -13.19
C VAL A 87 7.98 -3.60 -12.43
N PRO A 88 8.33 -4.78 -13.01
CA PRO A 88 8.25 -6.01 -12.24
C PRO A 88 9.13 -5.89 -11.01
N SER A 89 8.56 -6.16 -9.85
CA SER A 89 9.26 -6.15 -8.57
C SER A 89 9.43 -7.58 -8.09
N GLU A 90 10.66 -7.94 -7.75
CA GLU A 90 10.99 -9.24 -7.18
C GLU A 90 11.13 -9.12 -5.67
N VAL A 91 10.78 -10.20 -4.97
CA VAL A 91 10.91 -10.28 -3.52
C VAL A 91 11.58 -11.60 -3.15
N THR A 92 12.58 -11.53 -2.29
CA THR A 92 13.25 -12.72 -1.76
C THR A 92 12.51 -13.22 -0.54
N VAL A 93 12.13 -14.49 -0.56
CA VAL A 93 11.59 -15.18 0.62
C VAL A 93 12.77 -15.70 1.43
N SER A 94 12.87 -15.26 2.68
CA SER A 94 13.98 -15.66 3.58
C SER A 94 13.61 -16.81 4.53
N ALA A 95 12.33 -17.20 4.59
CA ALA A 95 11.84 -18.25 5.47
C ALA A 95 10.55 -18.86 4.92
N ASP A 96 10.36 -20.16 5.16
CA ASP A 96 9.12 -20.86 4.86
C ASP A 96 7.96 -20.32 5.69
N GLY A 97 6.77 -20.23 5.09
CA GLY A 97 5.60 -19.76 5.82
C GLY A 97 4.38 -19.49 4.97
N SER A 98 3.35 -18.94 5.61
CA SER A 98 2.15 -18.43 4.95
C SER A 98 2.23 -16.92 4.82
N VAL A 99 2.02 -16.43 3.61
CA VAL A 99 1.98 -15.01 3.28
C VAL A 99 0.53 -14.61 3.02
N ASP A 100 0.08 -13.62 3.77
CA ASP A 100 -1.29 -13.13 3.74
C ASP A 100 -1.44 -11.86 2.91
N GLY A 101 -0.34 -11.13 2.69
CA GLY A 101 -0.36 -9.88 1.94
C GLY A 101 1.00 -9.20 1.86
N VAL A 102 0.96 -7.93 1.44
CA VAL A 102 2.11 -7.04 1.31
C VAL A 102 1.88 -5.81 2.18
N LEU A 103 2.79 -5.54 3.11
CA LEU A 103 2.90 -4.25 3.80
C LEU A 103 3.75 -3.33 2.94
N PHE A 104 3.29 -2.11 2.69
CA PHE A 104 4.05 -1.11 1.96
C PHE A 104 4.07 0.24 2.68
N TRP A 105 5.20 0.93 2.56
CA TRP A 105 5.44 2.24 3.13
C TRP A 105 6.33 3.05 2.19
N PHE A 106 6.35 4.37 2.41
CA PHE A 106 7.25 5.25 1.68
C PHE A 106 8.36 5.77 2.60
N LYS A 107 9.52 6.01 1.99
CA LYS A 107 10.62 6.79 2.52
C LYS A 107 10.80 8.02 1.66
N SER A 108 10.73 9.18 2.26
CA SER A 108 11.00 10.46 1.62
C SER A 108 12.42 10.91 1.97
N VAL A 109 13.18 11.37 0.97
CA VAL A 109 14.60 11.72 1.12
C VAL A 109 14.85 13.11 0.57
N TYR A 110 15.67 13.89 1.27
CA TYR A 110 16.23 15.15 0.80
C TYR A 110 17.67 15.33 1.33
N GLY A 111 18.66 15.27 0.44
CA GLY A 111 20.07 15.30 0.83
C GLY A 111 20.41 14.17 1.82
N LYS A 112 20.90 14.54 3.01
CA LYS A 112 21.18 13.59 4.11
C LYS A 112 19.99 13.26 5.00
N TYR A 113 18.86 13.95 4.80
CA TYR A 113 17.67 13.80 5.63
C TYR A 113 16.75 12.74 5.01
N SER A 114 16.19 11.89 5.85
CA SER A 114 15.15 10.96 5.43
C SER A 114 14.06 10.84 6.48
N TYR A 115 12.83 10.66 5.99
CA TYR A 115 11.65 10.36 6.80
C TYR A 115 11.02 9.09 6.27
N SER A 116 10.77 8.12 7.14
CA SER A 116 10.16 6.83 6.79
C SER A 116 8.82 6.67 7.49
N ALA A 117 7.76 6.36 6.74
CA ALA A 117 6.46 6.05 7.32
C ALA A 117 6.44 4.76 8.16
N TYR A 118 7.50 3.95 8.10
CA TYR A 118 7.66 2.74 8.91
C TYR A 118 8.24 3.01 10.31
N GLU A 119 8.75 4.22 10.57
CA GLU A 119 9.29 4.56 11.88
C GLU A 119 8.18 4.83 12.89
N HIS A 120 8.38 4.35 14.12
CA HIS A 120 7.43 4.48 15.25
C HIS A 120 7.16 5.93 15.66
N SER A 121 8.05 6.85 15.29
CA SER A 121 7.99 8.28 15.64
C SER A 121 7.18 9.11 14.65
N THR A 122 6.44 8.49 13.74
CA THR A 122 5.72 9.20 12.67
C THR A 122 4.20 9.10 12.81
N TYR A 123 3.51 10.13 12.30
CA TYR A 123 2.05 10.11 12.16
C TYR A 123 1.57 9.50 10.83
N ALA A 124 2.50 9.07 9.97
CA ALA A 124 2.15 8.42 8.72
C ALA A 124 1.74 6.97 9.01
N ARG A 125 0.76 6.48 8.24
CA ARG A 125 0.36 5.08 8.28
C ARG A 125 1.03 4.32 7.15
N CYS A 126 1.43 3.09 7.44
CA CYS A 126 1.72 2.12 6.39
C CYS A 126 0.40 1.62 5.80
N ALA A 127 0.48 1.05 4.60
CA ALA A 127 -0.67 0.46 3.95
C ALA A 127 -0.43 -1.03 3.72
N VAL A 128 -1.52 -1.80 3.76
CA VAL A 128 -1.48 -3.25 3.63
C VAL A 128 -2.39 -3.66 2.48
N PHE A 129 -1.86 -4.50 1.60
CA PHE A 129 -2.63 -5.19 0.58
C PHE A 129 -2.76 -6.65 0.98
N LEU A 130 -3.97 -7.06 1.36
CA LEU A 130 -4.27 -8.46 1.70
C LEU A 130 -4.60 -9.25 0.44
N PHE A 131 -4.08 -10.46 0.32
CA PHE A 131 -4.45 -11.37 -0.75
C PHE A 131 -5.83 -11.98 -0.49
N ASP A 132 -6.54 -12.32 -1.59
CA ASP A 132 -7.80 -13.06 -1.51
C ASP A 132 -7.63 -14.39 -0.78
N LYS A 133 -6.48 -15.04 -0.98
CA LYS A 133 -6.08 -16.28 -0.31
C LYS A 133 -4.62 -16.22 0.09
N SER A 134 -4.33 -16.69 1.30
CA SER A 134 -2.97 -16.86 1.79
C SER A 134 -2.17 -17.79 0.89
N ARG A 135 -0.89 -17.49 0.72
CA ARG A 135 0.02 -18.21 -0.17
C ARG A 135 1.08 -18.90 0.68
N LYS A 136 1.31 -20.20 0.45
CA LYS A 136 2.46 -20.90 1.03
C LYS A 136 3.70 -20.51 0.23
N MET A 137 4.75 -20.12 0.94
CA MET A 137 6.06 -19.83 0.38
C MET A 137 7.09 -20.75 1.01
N SER A 138 8.06 -21.16 0.19
CA SER A 138 9.23 -21.89 0.61
C SER A 138 10.49 -21.22 0.05
N THR A 139 11.59 -21.31 0.78
CA THR A 139 12.91 -20.84 0.31
C THR A 139 13.48 -21.70 -0.81
#